data_AF-A0A2E0ZJM9-F1
#
_entry.id   AF-A0A2E0ZJM9-F1
#
_cell.length_a   1.000
_cell.length_b   1.000
_cell.length_c   1.000
_cell.angle_alpha   90.00
_cell.angle_beta   90.00
_cell.angle_gamma   90.00
#
_symmetry.space_group_name_H-M   'P 1'
#
loop_
_entity.id
_entity.type
_entity.pdbx_description
1 polymer ?
#
loop_
_entity_poly.entity_id
_entity_poly.type
_entity_poly.pdbx_seq_one_letter_code
_entity_poly.pdbx_strand_id
1 'polypeptide(L)'
;MNLPRLFDKFLMRLGYIRPETSVEVDPILIPLIESIANREGLTATDTVNQLLSFAVGEQHFIDENLSLWETLTDREKETVAFTCLGYTNHEIALKMVISPNTVKTHLRNVLQKFDVSSKAELQVLLASWDFRGWDKPDMDSALHFYPDKG
;
A
#
# COMPACT_ATOMS: atom_id res chain seq x y z
N MET A 1 -29.55 21.88 -21.52
CA MET A 1 -29.26 20.51 -21.01
C MET A 1 -27.73 20.36 -21.03
N ASN A 2 -27.07 20.47 -19.88
CA ASN A 2 -25.61 20.60 -19.77
C ASN A 2 -24.95 19.20 -19.72
N LEU A 3 -24.79 18.57 -20.88
CA LEU A 3 -24.19 17.23 -21.04
C LEU A 3 -22.65 17.10 -20.83
N PRO A 4 -21.79 18.13 -20.99
CA PRO A 4 -20.34 17.94 -20.94
C PRO A 4 -19.84 17.37 -19.60
N ARG A 5 -20.36 17.90 -18.48
CA ARG A 5 -19.87 17.59 -17.13
C ARG A 5 -20.10 16.15 -16.66
N LEU A 6 -21.08 15.44 -17.23
CA LEU A 6 -21.38 14.05 -16.87
C LEU A 6 -20.41 13.08 -17.54
N PHE A 7 -20.08 13.35 -18.80
CA PHE A 7 -19.11 12.55 -19.55
C PHE A 7 -17.70 12.74 -18.98
N ASP A 8 -17.33 13.97 -18.63
CA ASP A 8 -16.05 14.25 -17.97
C ASP A 8 -15.92 13.51 -16.63
N LYS A 9 -16.98 13.52 -15.80
CA LYS A 9 -17.03 12.76 -14.53
C LYS A 9 -16.93 11.25 -14.76
N PHE A 10 -17.56 10.74 -15.82
CA PHE A 10 -17.50 9.33 -16.18
C PHE A 10 -16.09 8.92 -16.60
N LEU A 11 -15.44 9.73 -17.45
CA LEU A 11 -14.06 9.52 -17.88
C LEU A 11 -13.04 9.69 -16.75
N MET A 12 -13.29 10.59 -15.80
CA MET A 12 -12.50 10.69 -14.55
C MET A 12 -12.58 9.42 -13.72
N ARG A 13 -13.78 8.85 -13.57
CA ARG A 13 -14.00 7.61 -12.80
C ARG A 13 -13.37 6.38 -13.48
N LEU A 14 -13.23 6.40 -14.80
CA LEU A 14 -12.54 5.37 -15.57
C LEU A 14 -11.02 5.62 -15.73
N GLY A 15 -10.49 6.74 -15.20
CA GLY A 15 -9.07 7.08 -15.27
C GLY A 15 -8.59 7.63 -16.63
N TYR A 16 -9.49 7.87 -17.58
CA TYR A 16 -9.17 8.42 -18.91
C TYR A 16 -8.94 9.93 -18.92
N ILE A 17 -9.47 10.64 -17.93
CA ILE A 17 -9.24 12.07 -17.70
C ILE A 17 -8.73 12.23 -16.26
N ARG A 18 -7.48 12.64 -16.07
CA ARG A 18 -7.03 13.15 -14.78
C ARG A 18 -7.35 14.65 -14.73
N PRO A 19 -7.95 15.18 -13.63
CA PRO A 19 -8.06 16.62 -13.48
C PRO A 19 -6.64 17.21 -13.57
N GLU A 20 -6.48 18.33 -14.27
CA GLU A 20 -5.25 19.13 -14.20
C GLU A 20 -5.08 19.55 -12.74
N THR A 21 -4.35 18.73 -12.00
CA THR A 21 -3.88 19.05 -10.67
C THR A 21 -2.61 19.84 -10.91
N SER A 22 -2.77 21.15 -11.11
CA SER A 22 -1.65 22.07 -10.98
C SER A 22 -1.18 21.99 -9.54
N VAL A 23 -0.12 21.22 -9.30
CA VAL A 23 0.55 21.22 -8.01
C VAL A 23 1.34 22.52 -7.96
N GLU A 24 0.92 23.45 -7.08
CA GLU A 24 1.75 24.61 -6.77
C GLU A 24 3.03 24.09 -6.12
N VAL A 25 4.12 24.15 -6.87
CA VAL A 25 5.45 23.85 -6.36
C VAL A 25 5.93 25.09 -5.63
N ASP A 26 6.31 24.95 -4.36
CA ASP A 26 6.92 26.04 -3.61
C ASP A 26 8.10 26.60 -4.43
N PRO A 27 8.17 27.92 -4.68
CA PRO A 27 9.24 28.53 -5.45
C PRO A 27 10.65 28.18 -4.97
N ILE A 28 10.81 27.80 -3.69
CA ILE A 28 12.10 27.36 -3.12
C ILE A 28 12.57 26.01 -3.66
N LEU A 29 11.67 25.17 -4.19
CA LEU A 29 12.01 23.87 -4.75
C LEU A 29 12.67 23.97 -6.12
N ILE A 30 12.36 25.01 -6.91
CA ILE A 30 12.97 25.19 -8.24
C ILE A 30 14.51 25.27 -8.17
N PRO A 31 15.12 26.16 -7.35
CA PRO A 31 16.58 26.21 -7.26
C PRO A 31 17.18 24.94 -6.65
N LEU A 32 16.43 24.21 -5.81
CA LEU A 32 16.87 22.92 -5.29
C LEU A 32 16.91 21.85 -6.39
N ILE A 33 15.87 21.77 -7.21
CA ILE A 33 15.77 20.86 -8.36
C ILE A 33 16.88 21.16 -9.36
N GLU A 34 17.12 22.44 -9.68
CA GLU A 34 18.21 22.86 -10.56
C GLU A 34 19.59 22.49 -9.98
N SER A 35 19.77 22.61 -8.66
CA SER A 35 21.00 22.19 -8.00
C SER A 35 21.25 20.68 -8.13
N ILE A 36 20.21 19.86 -7.93
CA ILE A 36 20.29 18.40 -8.09
C ILE A 36 20.58 18.03 -9.55
N ALA A 37 19.83 18.63 -10.49
CA ALA A 37 20.00 18.41 -11.92
C ALA A 37 21.45 18.68 -12.37
N ASN A 38 22.02 19.82 -11.95
CA ASN A 38 23.40 20.17 -12.27
C ASN A 38 24.43 19.20 -11.63
N ARG A 39 24.18 18.73 -10.41
CA ARG A 39 25.07 17.76 -9.74
C ARG A 39 25.07 16.39 -10.43
N GLU A 40 23.96 16.00 -11.01
CA GLU A 40 23.78 14.68 -11.66
C GLU A 40 23.95 14.73 -13.18
N GLY A 41 24.19 15.91 -13.76
CA GLY A 41 24.33 16.09 -15.21
C GLY A 41 23.01 15.89 -15.97
N LEU A 42 21.88 16.09 -15.29
CA LEU A 42 20.53 15.96 -15.81
C LEU A 42 19.90 17.33 -16.07
N THR A 43 18.78 17.38 -16.79
CA THR A 43 17.96 18.59 -16.84
C THR A 43 17.04 18.68 -15.61
N ALA A 44 16.58 19.88 -15.28
CA ALA A 44 15.58 20.08 -14.24
C ALA A 44 14.30 19.26 -14.53
N THR A 45 13.89 19.17 -15.80
CA THR A 45 12.74 18.38 -16.24
C THR A 45 12.95 16.88 -16.02
N ASP A 46 14.12 16.34 -16.36
CA ASP A 46 14.45 14.92 -16.11
C ASP A 46 14.44 14.61 -14.62
N THR A 47 15.01 15.51 -13.82
CA THR A 47 15.05 15.40 -12.36
C THR A 47 13.64 15.42 -11.78
N VAL A 48 12.78 16.35 -12.23
CA VAL A 48 11.37 16.42 -11.83
C VAL A 48 10.63 15.14 -12.23
N ASN A 49 10.80 14.66 -13.45
CA ASN A 49 10.13 13.45 -13.92
C ASN A 49 10.58 12.21 -13.14
N GLN A 50 11.85 12.11 -12.77
CA GLN A 50 12.36 11.03 -11.91
C GLN A 50 11.80 11.11 -10.49
N LEU A 51 11.81 12.30 -9.87
CA LEU A 51 11.25 12.52 -8.54
C LEU A 51 9.75 12.26 -8.52
N LEU A 52 9.02 12.70 -9.54
CA LEU A 52 7.60 12.41 -9.71
C LEU A 52 7.37 10.93 -9.96
N SER A 53 8.18 10.27 -10.80
CA SER A 53 8.04 8.83 -11.05
C SER A 53 8.34 8.00 -9.80
N PHE A 54 9.28 8.44 -8.97
CA PHE A 54 9.57 7.87 -7.66
C PHE A 54 8.39 8.04 -6.69
N ALA A 55 7.90 9.28 -6.53
CA ALA A 55 6.77 9.58 -5.65
C ALA A 55 5.47 8.89 -6.10
N VAL A 56 5.19 8.89 -7.41
CA VAL A 56 4.04 8.20 -8.01
C VAL A 56 4.21 6.68 -7.95
N GLY A 57 5.44 6.17 -8.05
CA GLY A 57 5.76 4.76 -7.84
C GLY A 57 5.45 4.30 -6.41
N GLU A 58 5.71 5.12 -5.39
CA GLU A 58 5.26 4.86 -4.02
C GLU A 58 3.72 4.88 -3.90
N GLN A 59 3.03 5.78 -4.60
CA GLN A 59 1.57 5.89 -4.54
C GLN A 59 0.83 4.70 -5.18
N HIS A 60 1.27 4.24 -6.36
CA HIS A 60 0.63 3.11 -7.05
C HIS A 60 0.78 1.78 -6.30
N PHE A 61 1.89 1.60 -5.60
CA PHE A 61 2.17 0.42 -4.80
C PHE A 61 1.28 0.32 -3.55
N ILE A 62 0.97 1.46 -2.93
CA ILE A 62 0.06 1.54 -1.77
C ILE A 62 -1.37 1.21 -2.19
N ASP A 63 -1.83 1.72 -3.33
CA ASP A 63 -3.19 1.48 -3.83
C ASP A 63 -3.39 0.00 -4.26
N GLU A 64 -2.36 -0.63 -4.84
CA GLU A 64 -2.39 -2.05 -5.20
C GLU A 64 -2.40 -2.97 -3.96
N ASN A 65 -1.51 -2.75 -3.00
CA ASN A 65 -1.47 -3.54 -1.77
C ASN A 65 -2.76 -3.39 -0.94
N LEU A 66 -3.37 -2.20 -0.93
CA LEU A 66 -4.66 -1.99 -0.28
C LEU A 66 -5.78 -2.77 -1.00
N SER A 67 -5.80 -2.74 -2.34
CA SER A 67 -6.75 -3.53 -3.11
C SER A 67 -6.60 -5.04 -2.82
N LEU A 68 -5.37 -5.54 -2.80
CA LEU A 68 -5.07 -6.93 -2.46
C LEU A 68 -5.50 -7.28 -1.03
N TRP A 69 -5.25 -6.39 -0.07
CA TRP A 69 -5.71 -6.52 1.31
C TRP A 69 -7.24 -6.65 1.42
N GLU A 70 -8.00 -5.88 0.63
CA GLU A 70 -9.46 -5.96 0.61
C GLU A 70 -9.97 -7.32 0.08
N THR A 71 -9.19 -8.02 -0.76
CA THR A 71 -9.53 -9.38 -1.22
C THR A 71 -9.24 -10.48 -0.20
N LEU A 72 -8.57 -10.17 0.91
CA LEU A 72 -8.31 -11.13 1.97
C LEU A 72 -9.58 -11.46 2.76
N THR A 73 -9.75 -12.73 3.09
CA THR A 73 -10.70 -13.16 4.11
C THR A 73 -10.25 -12.69 5.49
N ASP A 74 -11.16 -12.64 6.47
CA ASP A 74 -10.83 -12.20 7.83
C ASP A 74 -9.69 -13.03 8.46
N ARG A 75 -9.69 -14.35 8.23
CA ARG A 75 -8.62 -15.25 8.71
C ARG A 75 -7.29 -15.01 8.02
N GLU A 76 -7.31 -14.63 6.75
CA GLU A 76 -6.09 -14.24 6.03
C GLU A 76 -5.57 -12.90 6.56
N LYS A 77 -6.44 -11.91 6.80
CA LYS A 77 -6.05 -10.62 7.42
C LYS A 77 -5.43 -10.80 8.80
N GLU A 78 -6.06 -11.61 9.66
CA GLU A 78 -5.48 -12.01 10.96
C GLU A 78 -4.08 -12.62 10.80
N THR A 79 -3.94 -13.56 9.85
CA THR A 79 -2.68 -14.25 9.60
C THR A 79 -1.58 -13.28 9.14
N VAL A 80 -1.90 -12.33 8.26
CA VAL A 80 -0.96 -11.30 7.78
C VAL A 80 -0.57 -10.38 8.93
N ALA A 81 -1.55 -9.87 9.68
CA ALA A 81 -1.27 -8.94 10.78
C ALA A 81 -0.32 -9.56 11.82
N PHE A 82 -0.60 -10.78 12.29
CA PHE A 82 0.30 -11.44 13.24
C PHE A 82 1.66 -11.77 12.61
N THR A 83 1.70 -12.06 11.32
CA THR A 83 2.96 -12.26 10.59
C THR A 83 3.81 -10.98 10.58
N CYS A 84 3.22 -9.83 10.27
CA CYS A 84 3.90 -8.53 10.25
C CYS A 84 4.28 -8.04 11.65
N LEU A 85 3.55 -8.47 12.69
CA LEU A 85 3.93 -8.27 14.10
C LEU A 85 5.09 -9.18 14.56
N GLY A 86 5.56 -10.10 13.72
CA GLY A 86 6.72 -10.94 14.01
C GLY A 86 6.40 -12.29 14.67
N TYR A 87 5.12 -12.66 14.83
CA TYR A 87 4.75 -13.94 15.42
C TYR A 87 5.17 -15.12 14.53
N THR A 88 5.60 -16.21 15.16
CA THR A 88 5.87 -17.50 14.52
C THR A 88 4.56 -18.20 14.14
N ASN A 89 4.60 -19.14 13.19
CA ASN A 89 3.39 -19.87 12.78
C ASN A 89 2.76 -20.67 13.94
N HIS A 90 3.55 -21.02 14.96
CA HIS A 90 3.05 -21.68 16.15
C HIS A 90 2.31 -20.71 17.07
N GLU A 91 2.86 -19.52 17.31
CA GLU A 91 2.19 -18.48 18.10
C GLU A 91 0.92 -17.97 17.43
N ILE A 92 0.94 -17.81 16.10
CA ILE A 92 -0.24 -17.45 15.31
C ILE A 92 -1.32 -18.54 15.47
N ALA A 93 -0.94 -19.81 15.40
CA ALA A 93 -1.87 -20.93 15.57
C ALA A 93 -2.53 -20.92 16.95
N LEU A 94 -1.77 -20.61 18.00
CA LEU A 94 -2.29 -20.46 19.36
C LEU A 94 -3.27 -19.29 19.48
N LYS A 95 -2.93 -18.12 18.93
CA LYS A 95 -3.80 -16.93 18.96
C LYS A 95 -5.09 -17.13 18.19
N MET A 96 -5.03 -17.77 17.02
CA MET A 96 -6.19 -18.00 16.15
C MET A 96 -6.98 -19.27 16.52
N VAL A 97 -6.50 -20.06 17.48
CA VAL A 97 -7.10 -21.34 17.92
C VAL A 97 -7.28 -22.33 16.75
N ILE A 98 -6.21 -22.52 15.97
CA ILE A 98 -6.16 -23.41 14.81
C ILE A 98 -4.84 -24.21 14.79
N SER A 99 -4.67 -25.10 13.80
CA SER A 99 -3.41 -25.85 13.67
C SER A 99 -2.31 -25.00 13.00
N PRO A 100 -1.01 -25.23 13.30
CA PRO A 100 0.09 -24.61 12.55
C PRO A 100 0.07 -24.90 11.05
N ASN A 101 -0.51 -26.04 10.64
CA ASN A 101 -0.68 -26.36 9.22
C ASN A 101 -1.78 -25.50 8.58
N THR A 102 -2.84 -25.18 9.31
CA THR A 102 -3.89 -24.25 8.87
C THR A 102 -3.32 -22.85 8.66
N VAL A 103 -2.45 -22.38 9.58
CA VAL A 103 -1.71 -21.11 9.40
C VAL A 103 -0.86 -21.12 8.14
N LYS A 104 -0.13 -22.22 7.88
CA LYS A 104 0.66 -22.36 6.64
C LYS A 104 -0.23 -22.30 5.38
N THR A 105 -1.43 -22.85 5.43
CA THR A 105 -2.40 -22.76 4.32
C THR A 105 -2.88 -21.32 4.11
N HIS A 106 -3.25 -20.61 5.17
CA HIS A 106 -3.60 -19.19 5.08
C HIS A 106 -2.45 -18.36 4.52
N LEU A 107 -1.24 -18.55 5.02
CA LEU A 107 -0.04 -17.89 4.50
C LEU A 107 0.18 -18.18 3.02
N ARG A 108 0.06 -19.44 2.58
CA ARG A 108 0.22 -19.78 1.16
C ARG A 108 -0.75 -19.00 0.26
N ASN A 109 -2.01 -18.92 0.67
CA ASN A 109 -3.04 -18.19 -0.09
C ASN A 109 -2.74 -16.68 -0.12
N VAL A 110 -2.31 -16.11 1.01
CA VAL A 110 -1.89 -14.71 1.09
C VAL A 110 -0.70 -14.44 0.17
N LEU A 111 0.35 -15.26 0.26
CA LEU A 111 1.56 -15.11 -0.54
C LEU A 111 1.23 -15.14 -2.05
N GLN A 112 0.30 -16.02 -2.46
CA GLN A 112 -0.19 -16.07 -3.83
C GLN A 112 -0.98 -14.81 -4.22
N LYS A 113 -1.81 -14.26 -3.33
CA LYS A 113 -2.57 -13.02 -3.61
C LYS A 113 -1.66 -11.80 -3.73
N PHE A 114 -0.62 -11.72 -2.90
CA PHE A 114 0.37 -10.63 -2.92
C PHE A 114 1.54 -10.86 -3.89
N ASP A 115 1.53 -11.97 -4.65
CA ASP A 115 2.59 -12.36 -5.58
C ASP A 115 4.01 -12.32 -4.98
N VAL A 116 4.15 -12.80 -3.75
CA VAL A 116 5.43 -12.88 -3.02
C VAL A 116 5.78 -14.34 -2.72
N SER A 117 7.08 -14.64 -2.68
CA SER A 117 7.57 -16.02 -2.55
C SER A 117 7.81 -16.45 -1.10
N SER A 118 7.89 -15.49 -0.17
CA SER A 118 8.24 -15.80 1.22
C SER A 118 7.53 -14.92 2.24
N LYS A 119 7.43 -15.45 3.47
CA LYS A 119 6.94 -14.70 4.64
C LYS A 119 7.76 -13.43 4.88
N ALA A 120 9.08 -13.49 4.64
CA ALA A 120 9.97 -12.36 4.81
C ALA A 120 9.69 -11.27 3.77
N GLU A 121 9.48 -11.65 2.50
CA GLU A 121 9.07 -10.70 1.45
C GLU A 121 7.73 -10.04 1.78
N LEU A 122 6.74 -10.80 2.27
CA LEU A 122 5.46 -10.23 2.70
C LEU A 122 5.63 -9.21 3.84
N GLN A 123 6.52 -9.48 4.80
CA GLN A 123 6.81 -8.54 5.90
C GLN A 123 7.46 -7.26 5.38
N VAL A 124 8.39 -7.37 4.43
CA VAL A 124 9.03 -6.20 3.80
C VAL A 124 8.02 -5.41 2.96
N LEU A 125 7.18 -6.10 2.19
CA LEU A 125 6.14 -5.51 1.35
C LEU A 125 5.17 -4.63 2.15
N LEU A 126 4.82 -5.07 3.36
CA LEU A 126 3.85 -4.39 4.23
C LEU A 126 4.52 -3.66 5.40
N ALA A 127 5.83 -3.39 5.33
CA ALA A 127 6.59 -2.83 6.45
C ALA A 127 6.15 -1.41 6.86
N SER A 128 5.53 -0.65 5.94
CA SER A 128 5.02 0.70 6.22
C SER A 128 3.66 0.71 6.91
N TRP A 129 3.00 -0.44 7.06
CA TRP A 129 1.66 -0.55 7.64
C TRP A 129 1.72 -0.75 9.15
N ASP A 130 0.84 -0.08 9.90
CA ASP A 130 0.71 -0.30 11.34
C ASP A 130 -0.23 -1.46 11.65
N PHE A 131 0.29 -2.56 12.17
CA PHE A 131 -0.49 -3.72 12.62
C PHE A 131 -0.69 -3.80 14.14
N ARG A 132 -0.16 -2.85 14.93
CA ARG A 132 -0.18 -2.94 16.41
C ARG A 132 -1.59 -3.04 16.99
N GLY A 133 -2.61 -2.56 16.27
CA GLY A 133 -4.01 -2.69 16.66
C GLY A 133 -4.54 -4.12 16.72
N TRP A 134 -3.90 -5.06 16.01
CA TRP A 134 -4.32 -6.47 15.94
C TRP A 134 -3.87 -7.31 17.14
N ASP A 135 -2.96 -6.80 17.97
CA ASP A 135 -2.47 -7.52 19.15
C ASP A 135 -3.34 -7.32 20.41
N LYS A 136 -4.58 -6.86 20.24
CA LYS A 136 -5.52 -6.63 21.35
C LYS A 136 -6.34 -7.89 21.64
N PRO A 137 -6.62 -8.20 22.93
CA PRO A 137 -7.38 -9.38 23.31
C PRO A 137 -8.88 -9.33 22.95
N ASP A 138 -9.42 -8.16 22.56
CA ASP A 138 -10.85 -7.98 22.24
C ASP A 138 -11.08 -7.92 20.71
N MET A 139 -11.55 -9.04 20.17
CA MET A 139 -11.79 -9.28 18.74
C MET A 139 -12.87 -8.38 18.11
N ASP A 140 -13.77 -7.80 18.92
CA ASP A 140 -14.85 -6.90 18.45
C ASP A 140 -14.34 -5.56 17.90
N SER A 141 -13.08 -5.20 18.19
CA SER A 141 -12.45 -3.98 17.69
C SER A 141 -11.72 -4.13 16.35
N ALA A 142 -11.58 -5.37 15.83
CA ALA A 142 -10.89 -5.65 14.57
C ALA A 142 -11.70 -5.28 13.32
N LEU A 143 -13.04 -5.19 13.42
CA LEU A 143 -13.93 -4.79 12.32
C LEU A 143 -13.82 -3.32 11.90
N HIS A 144 -12.98 -2.51 12.57
CA HIS A 144 -12.74 -1.11 12.22
C HIS A 144 -11.27 -0.78 12.00
N PHE A 145 -10.38 -1.78 12.02
CA PHE A 145 -8.95 -1.52 11.89
C PHE A 145 -8.52 -1.58 10.42
N TYR A 146 -8.72 -0.47 9.71
CA TYR A 146 -7.93 -0.18 8.53
C TYR A 146 -6.49 0.05 8.98
N PRO A 147 -5.48 -0.57 8.33
CA PRO A 147 -4.10 -0.18 8.55
C PRO A 147 -4.00 1.32 8.22
N ASP A 148 -3.69 2.11 9.23
CA ASP A 148 -3.58 3.56 9.09
C ASP A 148 -2.46 3.84 8.07
N LYS A 149 -2.79 4.60 7.02
CA LYS A 149 -1.78 5.08 6.07
C LYS A 149 -1.04 6.16 6.85
N GLY A 150 0.17 5.83 7.33
CA GLY A 150 1.04 6.79 8.00
C GLY A 150 1.18 8.10 7.25
#